data_AF-A0A930MUH1-F1
#
_entry.id   AF-A0A930MUH1-F1
#
_cell.length_a   1.000
_cell.length_b   1.000
_cell.length_c   1.000
_cell.angle_alpha   90.00
_cell.angle_beta   90.00
_cell.angle_gamma   90.00
#
_symmetry.space_group_name_H-M   'P 1'
#
loop_
_entity.id
_entity.type
_entity.pdbx_description
1 polymer ?
#
loop_
_entity_poly.entity_id
_entity_poly.type
_entity_poly.pdbx_seq_one_letter_code
_entity_poly.pdbx_strand_id
1 'polypeptide(L)'
;MYEKNLLGLHLAETMLSDAMSQKKRRELMALKRFVCEAATHDDPAWTRMIFRLTKQEMDYVLVDMVVQSLPVDRQAFVDLKYRRRETVTKQTDRLHVSSSQLGLWNAEIKRRVLDALQYRLTEQDIFLRTKIVNMLDVLGTLIDTKEELDPSGEVVDPYWYHSVVEHYDRYSQLLQELDDCMQRPNSRMADVVSALVAHPYEFQIVLAEKCSMNPGVFSRRMRSFKEEMRAYVC
;
A
#
# COMPACT_ATOMS: atom_id res chain seq x y z
N MET A 1 10.51 21.46 -9.38
CA MET A 1 10.43 20.00 -9.16
C MET A 1 10.72 19.59 -7.70
N TYR A 2 11.53 20.35 -6.94
CA TYR A 2 11.78 20.12 -5.50
C TYR A 2 10.58 20.37 -4.57
N GLU A 3 9.76 21.39 -4.82
CA GLU A 3 8.60 21.74 -3.97
C GLU A 3 7.47 20.70 -4.00
N LYS A 4 7.24 20.06 -5.17
CA LYS A 4 6.23 18.99 -5.30
C LYS A 4 6.57 17.78 -4.42
N ASN A 5 7.86 17.49 -4.22
CA ASN A 5 8.32 16.38 -3.39
C ASN A 5 8.15 16.72 -1.89
N LEU A 6 8.42 17.96 -1.49
CA LEU A 6 8.20 18.44 -0.10
C LEU A 6 6.72 18.38 0.30
N LEU A 7 5.81 18.81 -0.58
CA LEU A 7 4.37 18.75 -0.31
C LEU A 7 3.86 17.30 -0.21
N GLY A 8 4.31 16.41 -1.09
CA GLY A 8 3.95 15.00 -1.04
C GLY A 8 4.45 14.29 0.22
N LEU A 9 5.68 14.58 0.65
CA LEU A 9 6.22 14.05 1.90
C LEU A 9 5.52 14.61 3.14
N HIS A 10 5.07 15.87 3.10
CA HIS A 10 4.25 16.44 4.16
C HIS A 10 2.87 15.79 4.23
N LEU A 11 2.23 15.55 3.08
CA LEU A 11 0.97 14.82 3.00
C LEU A 11 1.12 13.41 3.61
N ALA A 12 2.18 12.67 3.24
CA ALA A 12 2.44 11.35 3.78
C ALA A 12 2.66 11.36 5.32
N GLU A 13 3.38 12.34 5.85
CA GLU A 13 3.56 12.49 7.32
C GLU A 13 2.21 12.75 8.01
N THR A 14 1.38 13.64 7.45
CA THR A 14 0.05 13.95 7.99
C THR A 14 -0.86 12.72 7.94
N MET A 15 -0.87 11.99 6.82
CA MET A 15 -1.66 10.77 6.68
C MET A 15 -1.23 9.66 7.63
N LEU A 16 0.07 9.49 7.88
CA LEU A 16 0.58 8.58 8.91
C LEU A 16 0.10 8.95 10.31
N SER A 17 0.17 10.23 10.68
CA SER A 17 -0.34 10.71 11.97
C SER A 17 -1.85 10.47 12.10
N ASP A 18 -2.60 10.74 11.03
CA ASP A 18 -4.05 10.69 11.05
C ASP A 18 -4.59 9.27 11.05
N ALA A 19 -4.03 8.40 10.21
CA ALA A 19 -4.38 6.99 10.16
C ALA A 19 -4.08 6.29 11.50
N MET A 20 -3.04 6.69 12.23
CA MET A 20 -2.73 6.12 13.54
C MET A 20 -3.63 6.67 14.68
N SER A 21 -4.45 7.69 14.41
CA SER A 21 -5.36 8.29 15.37
C SER A 21 -6.74 7.61 15.36
N GLN A 22 -7.01 6.82 16.40
CA GLN A 22 -8.33 6.19 16.61
C GLN A 22 -9.47 7.20 16.79
N LYS A 23 -9.15 8.45 17.18
CA LYS A 23 -10.14 9.52 17.24
C LYS A 23 -10.56 9.94 15.82
N LYS A 24 -9.60 10.23 14.94
CA LYS A 24 -9.87 10.68 13.57
C LYS A 24 -10.61 9.64 12.74
N ARG A 25 -10.28 8.35 12.91
CA ARG A 25 -11.02 7.26 12.25
C ARG A 25 -12.50 7.22 12.66
N ARG A 26 -12.78 7.30 13.96
CA ARG A 26 -14.16 7.31 14.47
C ARG A 26 -14.93 8.53 14.02
N GLU A 27 -14.30 9.70 14.01
CA GLU A 27 -14.91 10.94 13.50
C GLU A 27 -15.25 10.82 12.00
N LEU A 28 -14.35 10.26 11.19
CA LEU A 28 -14.60 10.04 9.77
C LEU A 28 -15.78 9.08 9.53
N MET A 29 -15.82 7.94 10.23
CA MET A 29 -16.92 6.97 10.11
C MET A 29 -18.26 7.58 10.54
N ALA A 30 -18.28 8.35 11.63
CA ALA A 30 -19.47 9.03 12.11
C ALA A 30 -19.96 10.09 11.11
N LEU A 31 -19.03 10.86 10.53
CA LEU A 31 -19.35 11.86 9.51
C LEU A 31 -19.88 11.22 8.24
N LYS A 32 -19.25 10.13 7.75
CA LYS A 32 -19.72 9.38 6.59
C LYS A 32 -21.15 8.87 6.80
N ARG A 33 -21.42 8.26 7.95
CA ARG A 33 -22.77 7.78 8.30
C ARG A 33 -23.80 8.92 8.27
N PHE A 34 -23.50 10.03 8.94
CA PHE A 34 -24.37 11.20 8.96
C PHE A 34 -24.67 11.73 7.56
N VAL A 35 -23.65 11.84 6.71
CA VAL A 35 -23.81 12.31 5.32
C VAL A 35 -24.65 11.35 4.51
N CYS A 36 -24.45 10.04 4.63
CA CYS A 36 -25.26 9.04 3.91
C CYS A 36 -26.74 9.06 4.38
N GLU A 37 -27.00 9.29 5.66
CA GLU A 37 -28.37 9.37 6.20
C GLU A 37 -29.08 10.68 5.80
N ALA A 38 -28.32 11.78 5.67
CA ALA A 38 -28.85 13.09 5.31
C ALA A 38 -28.93 13.33 3.79
N ALA A 39 -28.27 12.51 2.98
CA ALA A 39 -28.17 12.70 1.55
C ALA A 39 -29.54 12.55 0.87
N THR A 40 -29.88 13.55 0.06
CA THR A 40 -30.96 13.45 -0.92
C THR A 40 -30.38 12.96 -2.24
N HIS A 41 -30.97 11.92 -2.84
CA HIS A 41 -30.41 11.19 -3.99
C HIS A 41 -30.16 12.03 -5.26
N ASP A 42 -30.64 13.28 -5.33
CA ASP A 42 -30.58 14.13 -6.53
C ASP A 42 -29.58 15.30 -6.45
N ASP A 43 -28.80 15.47 -5.36
CA ASP A 43 -27.84 16.57 -5.25
C ASP A 43 -26.39 16.10 -5.47
N PRO A 44 -25.71 16.56 -6.56
CA PRO A 44 -24.30 16.25 -6.84
C PRO A 44 -23.35 16.63 -5.69
N ALA A 45 -23.71 17.58 -4.83
CA ALA A 45 -22.91 17.94 -3.66
C ALA A 45 -22.84 16.80 -2.64
N TRP A 46 -23.92 16.05 -2.43
CA TRP A 46 -23.94 14.89 -1.55
C TRP A 46 -23.08 13.76 -2.11
N THR A 47 -23.25 13.43 -3.40
CA THR A 47 -22.40 12.47 -4.10
C THR A 47 -20.92 12.80 -3.92
N ARG A 48 -20.54 14.07 -4.17
CA ARG A 48 -19.15 14.52 -4.00
C ARG A 48 -18.64 14.36 -2.57
N MET A 49 -19.49 14.62 -1.58
CA MET A 49 -19.12 14.51 -0.17
C MET A 49 -18.92 13.04 0.22
N ILE A 50 -19.86 12.16 -0.11
CA ILE A 50 -19.78 10.71 0.17
C ILE A 50 -18.54 10.12 -0.50
N PHE A 51 -18.28 10.50 -1.75
CA PHE A 51 -17.11 10.05 -2.48
C PHE A 51 -15.80 10.47 -1.80
N ARG A 52 -15.69 11.74 -1.39
CA ARG A 52 -14.51 12.25 -0.67
C ARG A 52 -14.27 11.54 0.66
N LEU A 53 -15.33 11.27 1.41
CA LEU A 53 -15.25 10.57 2.69
C LEU A 53 -14.82 9.12 2.50
N THR A 54 -15.36 8.44 1.48
CA THR A 54 -14.96 7.09 1.11
C THR A 54 -13.50 7.05 0.66
N LYS A 55 -13.07 8.00 -0.17
CA LYS A 55 -11.65 8.11 -0.57
C LYS A 55 -10.74 8.31 0.64
N GLN A 56 -11.10 9.19 1.58
CA GLN A 56 -10.30 9.40 2.79
C GLN A 56 -10.25 8.14 3.68
N GLU A 57 -11.33 7.38 3.75
CA GLU A 57 -11.35 6.09 4.45
C GLU A 57 -10.39 5.09 3.78
N MET A 58 -10.42 5.01 2.45
CA MET A 58 -9.50 4.18 1.67
C MET A 58 -8.05 4.65 1.81
N ASP A 59 -7.79 5.95 1.94
CA ASP A 59 -6.45 6.46 2.20
C ASP A 59 -5.89 5.96 3.54
N TYR A 60 -6.73 5.77 4.57
CA TYR A 60 -6.31 5.13 5.83
C TYR A 60 -6.02 3.64 5.66
N VAL A 61 -6.81 2.93 4.84
CA VAL A 61 -6.54 1.53 4.49
C VAL A 61 -5.20 1.40 3.76
N LEU A 62 -4.90 2.30 2.82
CA LEU A 62 -3.63 2.33 2.10
C LEU A 62 -2.44 2.57 3.04
N VAL A 63 -2.58 3.47 4.02
CA VAL A 63 -1.55 3.68 5.05
C VAL A 63 -1.34 2.43 5.89
N ASP A 64 -2.43 1.80 6.37
CA ASP A 64 -2.35 0.56 7.16
C ASP A 64 -1.67 -0.56 6.38
N MET A 65 -2.07 -0.74 5.12
CA MET A 65 -1.46 -1.68 4.20
C MET A 65 0.04 -1.45 4.08
N VAL A 66 0.49 -0.20 3.88
CA VAL A 66 1.92 0.11 3.84
C VAL A 66 2.59 -0.28 5.15
N VAL A 67 2.03 0.12 6.30
CA VAL A 67 2.62 -0.15 7.61
C VAL A 67 2.71 -1.64 7.90
N GLN A 68 1.62 -2.39 7.72
CA GLN A 68 1.58 -3.85 7.92
C GLN A 68 2.54 -4.59 6.99
N SER A 69 2.79 -4.03 5.80
CA SER A 69 3.75 -4.60 4.87
C SER A 69 5.20 -4.38 5.27
N LEU A 70 5.56 -3.53 6.24
CA LEU A 70 6.96 -3.24 6.61
C LEU A 70 7.61 -4.38 7.41
N PRO A 71 8.96 -4.44 7.48
CA PRO A 71 9.65 -5.24 8.49
C PRO A 71 9.23 -4.87 9.91
N VAL A 72 9.22 -5.84 10.82
CA VAL A 72 8.71 -5.70 12.22
C VAL A 72 9.31 -4.48 12.93
N ASP A 73 10.61 -4.26 12.86
CA ASP A 73 11.27 -3.12 13.52
C ASP A 73 10.79 -1.77 12.99
N ARG A 74 10.46 -1.70 11.69
CA ARG A 74 9.93 -0.49 11.05
C ARG A 74 8.46 -0.28 11.40
N GLN A 75 7.69 -1.35 11.59
CA GLN A 75 6.33 -1.25 12.15
C GLN A 75 6.38 -0.67 13.57
N ALA A 76 7.28 -1.19 14.40
CA ALA A 76 7.49 -0.69 15.76
C ALA A 76 7.96 0.78 15.78
N PHE A 77 8.78 1.20 14.80
CA PHE A 77 9.14 2.60 14.63
C PHE A 77 7.92 3.49 14.33
N VAL A 78 7.07 3.11 13.37
CA VAL A 78 5.83 3.85 13.05
C VAL A 78 4.96 3.96 14.29
N ASP A 79 4.84 2.88 15.05
CA ASP A 79 4.07 2.83 16.29
C ASP A 79 4.56 3.85 17.32
N LEU A 80 5.87 3.82 17.61
CA LEU A 80 6.50 4.72 18.58
C LEU A 80 6.40 6.18 18.15
N LYS A 81 6.58 6.48 16.86
CA LYS A 81 6.60 7.84 16.33
C LYS A 81 5.21 8.46 16.19
N TYR A 82 4.26 7.76 15.58
CA TYR A 82 2.97 8.34 15.18
C TYR A 82 1.84 8.04 16.16
N ARG A 83 1.75 6.80 16.66
CA ARG A 83 0.70 6.43 17.63
C ARG A 83 1.07 6.87 19.05
N ARG A 84 2.26 6.51 19.52
CA ARG A 84 2.71 6.81 20.90
C ARG A 84 3.37 8.18 21.06
N ARG A 85 3.84 8.78 19.96
CA ARG A 85 4.50 10.10 19.93
C ARG A 85 5.70 10.19 20.88
N GLU A 86 6.47 9.12 20.96
CA GLU A 86 7.66 9.03 21.82
C GLU A 86 8.80 9.88 21.27
N THR A 87 9.72 10.31 22.14
CA THR A 87 10.90 11.09 21.74
C THR A 87 11.88 10.25 20.91
N VAL A 88 12.71 10.92 20.09
CA VAL A 88 13.73 10.24 19.27
C VAL A 88 14.65 9.37 20.13
N THR A 89 15.08 9.86 21.30
CA THR A 89 15.90 9.09 22.25
C THR A 89 15.23 7.77 22.66
N LYS A 90 13.95 7.80 23.04
CA LYS A 90 13.23 6.57 23.39
C LYS A 90 13.05 5.63 22.20
N GLN A 91 12.92 6.17 20.99
CA GLN A 91 12.82 5.38 19.77
C GLN A 91 14.15 4.66 19.49
N THR A 92 15.28 5.37 19.55
CA THR A 92 16.62 4.79 19.35
C THR A 92 16.95 3.74 20.40
N ASP A 93 16.57 4.00 21.65
CA ASP A 93 16.83 3.07 22.76
C ASP A 93 16.02 1.77 22.61
N ARG A 94 14.74 1.86 22.23
CA ARG A 94 13.86 0.68 22.07
C ARG A 94 14.16 -0.15 20.83
N LEU A 95 14.60 0.49 19.74
CA LEU A 95 14.82 -0.17 18.46
C LEU A 95 16.30 -0.52 18.23
N HIS A 96 17.18 -0.13 19.15
CA HIS A 96 18.63 -0.35 19.08
C HIS A 96 19.26 0.14 17.76
N VAL A 97 18.80 1.30 17.28
CA VAL A 97 19.30 1.94 16.05
C VAL A 97 19.62 3.41 16.27
N SER A 98 20.50 3.97 15.45
CA SER A 98 20.88 5.38 15.52
C SER A 98 19.76 6.31 15.04
N SER A 99 19.77 7.56 15.49
CA SER A 99 18.84 8.60 15.00
C SER A 99 18.92 8.78 13.47
N SER A 100 20.11 8.65 12.89
CA SER A 100 20.30 8.71 11.43
C SER A 100 19.58 7.56 10.73
N GLN A 101 19.62 6.35 11.29
CA GLN A 101 18.90 5.20 10.75
C GLN A 101 17.37 5.39 10.82
N LEU A 102 16.87 5.97 11.92
CA LEU A 102 15.46 6.35 12.04
C LEU A 102 15.06 7.40 10.99
N GLY A 103 15.95 8.36 10.70
CA GLY A 103 15.75 9.34 9.64
C GLY A 103 15.60 8.69 8.26
N LEU A 104 16.46 7.73 7.94
CA LEU A 104 16.38 6.95 6.70
C LEU A 104 15.09 6.13 6.61
N TRP A 105 14.71 5.45 7.70
CA TRP A 105 13.44 4.71 7.75
C TRP A 105 12.26 5.65 7.55
N ASN A 106 12.24 6.81 8.20
CA ASN A 106 11.14 7.76 8.08
C ASN A 106 10.97 8.28 6.65
N ALA A 107 12.08 8.61 5.97
CA ALA A 107 12.04 9.07 4.58
C ALA A 107 11.47 7.98 3.65
N GLU A 108 11.95 6.75 3.79
CA GLU A 108 11.51 5.62 2.97
C GLU A 108 10.04 5.24 3.24
N ILE A 109 9.60 5.24 4.50
CA ILE A 109 8.20 4.94 4.86
C ILE A 109 7.27 5.99 4.27
N LYS A 110 7.61 7.29 4.37
CA LYS A 110 6.82 8.36 3.77
C LYS A 110 6.72 8.24 2.25
N ARG A 111 7.83 7.88 1.58
CA ARG A 111 7.83 7.64 0.15
C ARG A 111 6.87 6.51 -0.21
N ARG A 112 6.92 5.39 0.51
CA ARG A 112 6.00 4.25 0.30
C ARG A 112 4.54 4.59 0.56
N VAL A 113 4.26 5.43 1.57
CA VAL A 113 2.91 5.95 1.82
C VAL A 113 2.45 6.85 0.67
N LEU A 114 3.31 7.74 0.18
CA LEU A 114 2.98 8.60 -0.95
C LEU A 114 2.69 7.78 -2.22
N ASP A 115 3.52 6.76 -2.50
CA ASP A 115 3.29 5.85 -3.63
C ASP A 115 1.92 5.14 -3.48
N ALA A 116 1.58 4.65 -2.29
CA ALA A 116 0.30 4.01 -2.03
C ALA A 116 -0.89 4.96 -2.18
N LEU A 117 -0.81 6.20 -1.69
CA LEU A 117 -1.84 7.24 -1.86
C LEU A 117 -2.04 7.66 -3.33
N GLN A 118 -1.08 7.34 -4.19
CA GLN A 118 -1.17 7.50 -5.65
C GLN A 118 -1.58 6.19 -6.35
N TYR A 119 -1.99 5.17 -5.60
CA TYR A 119 -2.32 3.84 -6.10
C TYR A 119 -1.17 3.16 -6.85
N ARG A 120 0.08 3.47 -6.50
CA ARG A 120 1.28 2.92 -7.15
C ARG A 120 1.85 1.76 -6.35
N LEU A 121 1.86 0.58 -6.96
CA LEU A 121 2.72 -0.54 -6.58
C LEU A 121 4.00 -0.47 -7.41
N THR A 122 5.14 -0.73 -6.78
CA THR A 122 6.47 -0.66 -7.39
C THR A 122 7.10 -2.05 -7.50
N GLU A 123 8.27 -2.16 -8.14
CA GLU A 123 9.04 -3.44 -8.19
C GLU A 123 9.39 -4.03 -6.80
N GLN A 124 9.34 -3.21 -5.74
CA GLN A 124 9.57 -3.66 -4.37
C GLN A 124 8.35 -4.38 -3.79
N ASP A 125 7.18 -4.21 -4.40
CA ASP A 125 5.90 -4.70 -3.93
C ASP A 125 5.46 -6.00 -4.61
N ILE A 126 6.15 -6.43 -5.67
CA ILE A 126 5.85 -7.63 -6.46
C ILE A 126 5.63 -8.87 -5.56
N PHE A 127 6.43 -9.05 -4.52
CA PHE A 127 6.30 -10.22 -3.64
C PHE A 127 5.45 -9.96 -2.38
N LEU A 128 4.89 -8.77 -2.23
CA LEU A 128 4.02 -8.42 -1.10
C LEU A 128 2.57 -8.75 -1.44
N ARG A 129 2.25 -10.05 -1.56
CA ARG A 129 0.92 -10.53 -1.97
C ARG A 129 -0.24 -9.88 -1.19
N THR A 130 -0.15 -9.79 0.14
CA THR A 130 -1.18 -9.14 0.96
C THR A 130 -1.34 -7.65 0.65
N LYS A 131 -0.23 -6.96 0.33
CA LYS A 131 -0.28 -5.55 -0.11
C LYS A 131 -0.99 -5.41 -1.46
N ILE A 132 -0.76 -6.34 -2.39
CA ILE A 132 -1.44 -6.35 -3.70
C ILE A 132 -2.95 -6.56 -3.52
N VAL A 133 -3.36 -7.54 -2.71
CA VAL A 133 -4.77 -7.80 -2.40
C VAL A 133 -5.43 -6.56 -1.78
N ASN A 134 -4.84 -5.98 -0.74
CA ASN A 134 -5.41 -4.80 -0.10
C ASN A 134 -5.50 -3.59 -1.05
N MET A 135 -4.56 -3.45 -1.99
CA MET A 135 -4.62 -2.40 -3.03
C MET A 135 -5.81 -2.65 -3.97
N LEU A 136 -6.04 -3.91 -4.38
CA LEU A 136 -7.19 -4.28 -5.20
C LEU A 136 -8.52 -4.04 -4.49
N ASP A 137 -8.61 -4.34 -3.19
CA ASP A 137 -9.80 -4.06 -2.39
C ASP A 137 -10.11 -2.55 -2.33
N VAL A 138 -9.07 -1.73 -2.15
CA VAL A 138 -9.20 -0.25 -2.17
C VAL A 138 -9.68 0.23 -3.53
N LEU A 139 -9.03 -0.21 -4.62
CA LEU A 139 -9.37 0.20 -5.97
C LEU A 139 -10.78 -0.25 -6.36
N GLY A 140 -11.15 -1.50 -6.05
CA GLY A 140 -12.49 -2.05 -6.25
C GLY A 140 -13.54 -1.26 -5.50
N THR A 141 -13.30 -0.95 -4.21
CA THR A 141 -14.22 -0.11 -3.42
C THR A 141 -14.44 1.26 -4.06
N LEU A 142 -13.39 1.89 -4.59
CA LEU A 142 -13.50 3.19 -5.26
C LEU A 142 -14.25 3.10 -6.59
N ILE A 143 -14.05 2.00 -7.33
CA ILE A 143 -14.77 1.71 -8.58
C ILE A 143 -16.26 1.54 -8.28
N ASP A 144 -16.60 0.62 -7.38
CA ASP A 144 -17.98 0.33 -6.98
C ASP A 144 -18.68 1.60 -6.48
N THR A 145 -18.02 2.37 -5.61
CA THR A 145 -18.57 3.63 -5.08
C THR A 145 -18.83 4.64 -6.18
N LYS A 146 -17.94 4.75 -7.18
CA LYS A 146 -18.15 5.64 -8.32
C LYS A 146 -19.34 5.16 -9.14
N GLU A 147 -19.39 3.89 -9.49
CA GLU A 147 -20.46 3.32 -10.34
C GLU A 147 -21.84 3.43 -9.67
N GLU A 148 -21.90 3.28 -8.36
CA GLU A 148 -23.13 3.44 -7.57
C GLU A 148 -23.58 4.90 -7.48
N LEU A 149 -22.67 5.82 -7.12
CA LEU A 149 -23.04 7.20 -6.75
C LEU A 149 -22.98 8.20 -7.90
N ASP A 150 -22.19 7.92 -8.93
CA ASP A 150 -21.97 8.78 -10.09
C ASP A 150 -21.91 7.97 -11.41
N PRO A 151 -23.02 7.28 -11.77
CA PRO A 151 -23.08 6.46 -12.98
C PRO A 151 -22.95 7.31 -14.26
N SER A 152 -23.44 8.56 -14.26
CA SER A 152 -23.32 9.46 -15.40
C SER A 152 -21.93 10.10 -15.54
N GLY A 153 -21.11 10.07 -14.48
CA GLY A 153 -19.75 10.63 -14.49
C GLY A 153 -19.73 12.17 -14.43
N GLU A 154 -20.70 12.77 -13.74
CA GLU A 154 -20.85 14.22 -13.61
C GLU A 154 -19.99 14.80 -12.47
N VAL A 155 -19.63 13.97 -11.49
CA VAL A 155 -18.99 14.42 -10.24
C VAL A 155 -17.52 14.00 -10.16
N VAL A 156 -17.24 12.76 -10.50
CA VAL A 156 -15.91 12.15 -10.45
C VAL A 156 -15.22 12.36 -11.79
N ASP A 157 -13.99 12.88 -11.75
CA ASP A 157 -13.18 13.10 -12.95
C ASP A 157 -13.00 11.78 -13.74
N PRO A 158 -13.43 11.74 -15.02
CA PRO A 158 -13.31 10.53 -15.83
C PRO A 158 -11.87 10.05 -15.97
N TYR A 159 -10.89 10.96 -16.10
CA TYR A 159 -9.49 10.55 -16.27
C TYR A 159 -8.94 9.86 -15.03
N TRP A 160 -9.21 10.42 -13.84
CA TRP A 160 -8.89 9.78 -12.58
C TRP A 160 -9.56 8.39 -12.46
N TYR A 161 -10.83 8.28 -12.83
CA TYR A 161 -11.55 7.00 -12.80
C TYR A 161 -10.90 5.94 -13.71
N HIS A 162 -10.59 6.30 -14.96
CA HIS A 162 -9.91 5.39 -15.89
C HIS A 162 -8.54 4.95 -15.35
N SER A 163 -7.80 5.86 -14.72
CA SER A 163 -6.52 5.52 -14.09
C SER A 163 -6.69 4.51 -12.95
N VAL A 164 -7.73 4.64 -12.13
CA VAL A 164 -8.05 3.69 -11.05
C VAL A 164 -8.36 2.31 -11.62
N VAL A 165 -9.19 2.24 -12.66
CA VAL A 165 -9.52 0.97 -13.36
C VAL A 165 -8.27 0.34 -13.96
N GLU A 166 -7.41 1.12 -14.64
CA GLU A 166 -6.17 0.63 -15.23
C GLU A 166 -5.20 0.08 -14.16
N HIS A 167 -5.13 0.71 -12.98
CA HIS A 167 -4.37 0.18 -11.85
C HIS A 167 -4.97 -1.15 -11.35
N TYR A 168 -6.30 -1.22 -11.22
CA TYR A 168 -7.00 -2.42 -10.78
C TYR A 168 -6.72 -3.60 -11.71
N ASP A 169 -6.85 -3.40 -13.02
CA ASP A 169 -6.62 -4.46 -14.02
C ASP A 169 -5.16 -4.95 -14.00
N ARG A 170 -4.19 -4.04 -13.97
CA ARG A 170 -2.77 -4.40 -13.91
C ARG A 170 -2.42 -5.17 -12.65
N TYR A 171 -2.89 -4.70 -11.49
CA TYR A 171 -2.57 -5.37 -10.22
C TYR A 171 -3.32 -6.70 -10.07
N SER A 172 -4.48 -6.86 -10.71
CA SER A 172 -5.19 -8.12 -10.79
C SER A 172 -4.39 -9.14 -11.59
N GLN A 173 -3.82 -8.74 -12.74
CA GLN A 173 -2.93 -9.58 -13.53
C GLN A 173 -1.64 -9.93 -12.76
N LEU A 174 -1.05 -8.97 -12.04
CA LEU A 174 0.10 -9.23 -11.17
C LEU A 174 -0.21 -10.31 -10.11
N LEU A 175 -1.36 -10.19 -9.44
CA LEU A 175 -1.78 -11.16 -8.42
C LEU A 175 -2.02 -12.54 -9.03
N GLN A 176 -2.68 -12.59 -10.20
CA GLN A 176 -2.91 -13.83 -10.92
C GLN A 176 -1.60 -14.52 -11.30
N GLU A 177 -0.65 -13.80 -11.91
CA GLU A 177 0.65 -14.37 -12.29
C GLU A 177 1.46 -14.88 -11.08
N LEU A 178 1.37 -14.18 -9.94
CA LEU A 178 1.96 -14.67 -8.68
C LEU A 178 1.32 -15.98 -8.23
N ASP A 179 -0.01 -16.02 -8.16
CA ASP A 179 -0.75 -17.19 -7.68
C ASP A 179 -0.59 -18.39 -8.62
N ASP A 180 -0.70 -18.16 -9.94
CA ASP A 180 -0.49 -19.17 -10.97
C ASP A 180 0.94 -19.72 -10.91
N CYS A 181 1.94 -18.86 -10.70
CA CYS A 181 3.32 -19.31 -10.53
C CYS A 181 3.49 -20.18 -9.30
N MET A 182 2.96 -19.77 -8.15
CA MET A 182 3.06 -20.50 -6.88
C MET A 182 2.36 -21.87 -6.93
N GLN A 183 1.33 -22.03 -7.75
CA GLN A 183 0.59 -23.28 -7.91
C GLN A 183 1.26 -24.28 -8.88
N ARG A 184 2.29 -23.89 -9.63
CA ARG A 184 2.95 -24.78 -10.61
C ARG A 184 3.72 -25.91 -9.90
N PRO A 185 3.30 -27.19 -10.07
CA PRO A 185 3.96 -28.31 -9.40
C PRO A 185 5.38 -28.51 -9.95
N ASN A 186 6.33 -28.89 -9.07
CA ASN A 186 7.71 -29.19 -9.41
C ASN A 186 8.47 -28.05 -10.12
N SER A 187 8.01 -26.80 -9.99
CA SER A 187 8.65 -25.64 -10.59
C SER A 187 9.64 -25.01 -9.61
N ARG A 188 10.92 -25.00 -9.98
CA ARG A 188 11.96 -24.25 -9.25
C ARG A 188 11.67 -22.75 -9.19
N MET A 189 10.87 -22.20 -10.12
CA MET A 189 10.43 -20.81 -10.02
C MET A 189 9.36 -20.64 -8.94
N ALA A 190 8.41 -21.58 -8.86
CA ALA A 190 7.35 -21.58 -7.85
C ALA A 190 7.94 -21.63 -6.44
N ASP A 191 8.97 -22.44 -6.21
CA ASP A 191 9.70 -22.51 -4.93
C ASP A 191 10.25 -21.13 -4.52
N VAL A 192 10.88 -20.42 -5.47
CA VAL A 192 11.50 -19.10 -5.25
C VAL A 192 10.44 -18.06 -4.94
N VAL A 193 9.39 -17.98 -5.77
CA VAL A 193 8.30 -17.01 -5.59
C VAL A 193 7.56 -17.27 -4.27
N SER A 194 7.24 -18.52 -3.95
CA SER A 194 6.57 -18.88 -2.70
C SER A 194 7.40 -18.50 -1.47
N ALA A 195 8.72 -18.72 -1.50
CA ALA A 195 9.61 -18.34 -0.41
C ALA A 195 9.68 -16.81 -0.23
N LEU A 196 9.70 -16.05 -1.33
CA LEU A 196 9.71 -14.59 -1.30
C LEU A 196 8.37 -14.01 -0.82
N VAL A 197 7.24 -14.62 -1.20
CA VAL A 197 5.92 -14.20 -0.72
C VAL A 197 5.75 -14.50 0.77
N ALA A 198 6.23 -15.66 1.25
CA ALA A 198 6.18 -16.02 2.65
C ALA A 198 7.10 -15.14 3.52
N HIS A 199 8.24 -14.72 2.98
CA HIS A 199 9.30 -14.04 3.73
C HIS A 199 9.97 -12.91 2.91
N PRO A 200 9.24 -11.82 2.59
CA PRO A 200 9.67 -10.80 1.62
C PRO A 200 10.86 -9.95 2.05
N TYR A 201 11.23 -9.99 3.33
CA TYR A 201 12.36 -9.24 3.90
C TYR A 201 13.52 -10.12 4.34
N GLU A 202 13.40 -11.43 4.17
CA GLU A 202 14.46 -12.37 4.52
C GLU A 202 15.62 -12.26 3.55
N PHE A 203 16.84 -12.52 4.04
CA PHE A 203 18.02 -12.45 3.20
C PHE A 203 17.97 -13.51 2.10
N GLN A 204 18.33 -13.13 0.88
CA GLN A 204 18.29 -14.03 -0.29
C GLN A 204 19.08 -15.33 -0.08
N ILE A 205 20.19 -15.29 0.67
CA ILE A 205 21.00 -16.47 0.98
C ILE A 205 20.19 -17.46 1.82
N VAL A 206 19.46 -16.97 2.83
CA VAL A 206 18.61 -17.78 3.71
C VAL A 206 17.44 -18.37 2.92
N LEU A 207 16.81 -17.58 2.03
CA LEU A 207 15.74 -18.07 1.17
C LEU A 207 16.23 -19.13 0.17
N ALA A 208 17.40 -18.93 -0.42
CA ALA A 208 18.00 -19.90 -1.34
C ALA A 208 18.26 -21.24 -0.65
N GLU A 209 18.75 -21.21 0.59
CA GLU A 209 18.94 -22.41 1.42
C GLU A 209 17.61 -23.12 1.72
N LYS A 210 16.56 -22.38 2.12
CA LYS A 210 15.21 -22.94 2.33
C LYS A 210 14.66 -23.62 1.08
N CYS A 211 14.98 -23.10 -0.11
CA CYS A 211 14.59 -23.71 -1.39
C CYS A 211 15.55 -24.81 -1.88
N SER A 212 16.59 -25.17 -1.11
CA SER A 212 17.65 -26.09 -1.54
C SER A 212 18.28 -25.70 -2.88
N MET A 213 18.60 -24.41 -3.03
CA MET A 213 19.19 -23.82 -4.24
C MET A 213 20.48 -23.06 -3.95
N ASN A 214 21.38 -23.04 -4.94
CA ASN A 214 22.51 -22.13 -4.91
C ASN A 214 22.01 -20.66 -4.96
N PRO A 215 22.57 -19.73 -4.15
CA PRO A 215 22.15 -18.33 -4.13
C PRO A 215 22.16 -17.64 -5.51
N GLY A 216 23.16 -17.92 -6.35
CA GLY A 216 23.23 -17.34 -7.70
C GLY A 216 22.15 -17.88 -8.65
N VAL A 217 21.65 -19.10 -8.44
CA VAL A 217 20.49 -19.63 -9.17
C VAL A 217 19.21 -18.98 -8.66
N PHE A 218 19.04 -18.87 -7.34
CA PHE A 218 17.91 -18.19 -6.71
C PHE A 218 17.77 -16.75 -7.19
N SER A 219 18.85 -15.95 -7.10
CA SER A 219 18.84 -14.54 -7.51
C SER A 219 18.54 -14.36 -9.00
N ARG A 220 19.00 -15.26 -9.88
CA ARG A 220 18.67 -15.22 -11.31
C ARG A 220 17.19 -15.48 -11.56
N ARG A 221 16.60 -16.47 -10.88
CA ARG A 221 15.17 -16.79 -10.99
C ARG A 221 14.30 -15.65 -10.46
N MET A 222 14.63 -15.15 -9.27
CA MET A 222 13.96 -13.97 -8.70
C MET A 222 13.99 -12.78 -9.67
N ARG A 223 15.15 -12.50 -10.29
CA ARG A 223 15.28 -11.39 -11.24
C ARG A 223 14.43 -11.62 -12.49
N SER A 224 14.49 -12.82 -13.09
CA SER A 224 13.69 -13.17 -14.27
C SER A 224 12.20 -12.94 -14.00
N PHE A 225 11.70 -13.43 -12.86
CA PHE A 225 10.31 -13.23 -12.50
C PHE A 225 9.97 -11.74 -12.28
N LYS A 226 10.83 -10.99 -11.59
CA LYS A 226 10.64 -9.55 -11.44
C LYS A 226 10.60 -8.82 -12.79
N GLU A 227 11.47 -9.18 -13.72
CA GLU A 227 11.53 -8.60 -15.06
C GLU A 227 10.23 -8.84 -15.84
N GLU A 228 9.67 -10.04 -15.75
CA GLU A 228 8.36 -10.37 -16.33
C GLU A 228 7.24 -9.53 -15.68
N MET A 229 7.26 -9.39 -14.35
CA MET A 229 6.22 -8.67 -13.60
C MET A 229 6.30 -7.14 -13.70
N ARG A 230 7.39 -6.57 -14.25
CA ARG A 230 7.57 -5.11 -14.41
C ARG A 230 6.43 -4.45 -15.18
N ALA A 231 5.83 -5.17 -16.12
CA ALA A 231 4.73 -4.65 -16.93
C ALA A 231 3.48 -4.29 -16.10
N TYR A 232 3.33 -4.89 -14.92
CA TYR A 232 2.15 -4.74 -14.07
C TYR A 232 2.34 -3.76 -12.90
N VAL A 233 3.53 -3.17 -12.75
CA VAL A 233 3.86 -2.23 -11.67
C VAL A 233 4.33 -0.87 -12.23
N CYS A 234 4.35 0.14 -11.37
CA CYS A 234 4.68 1.54 -11.70
C CYS A 234 6.12 1.95 -11.38
#